data_AF-A0A433BVD1-F1
#
_entry.id   AF-A0A433BVD1-F1
#
_cell.length_a   1.000
_cell.length_b   1.000
_cell.length_c   1.000
_cell.angle_alpha   90.00
_cell.angle_beta   90.00
_cell.angle_gamma   90.00
#
_symmetry.space_group_name_H-M   'P 1'
#
loop_
_entity.id
_entity.type
_entity.pdbx_description
1 polymer ?
#
loop_
_entity_poly.entity_id
_entity_poly.type
_entity_poly.pdbx_seq_one_letter_code
_entity_poly.pdbx_strand_id
1 'polypeptide(L)' 'MAKNNNEWTLKVMALLKSGNAQAAIGQIKVAPTVADLKRLQTALQAPGAPRLPNVAEVLVEQIALQSAPRLHRAP' A
#
# COMPACT_ATOMS: atom_id res chain seq x y z
N MET A 1 -18.33 11.33 -7.39
CA MET A 1 -17.43 10.47 -8.18
C MET A 1 -17.08 9.25 -7.33
N ALA A 2 -17.54 8.06 -7.70
CA ALA A 2 -17.19 6.84 -6.96
C ALA A 2 -15.69 6.57 -7.19
N LYS A 3 -14.88 6.69 -6.14
CA LYS A 3 -13.46 6.36 -6.22
C LYS A 3 -13.37 4.87 -6.52
N ASN A 4 -12.87 4.50 -7.69
CA ASN A 4 -12.68 3.10 -8.02
C ASN A 4 -11.75 2.52 -6.94
N ASN A 5 -12.29 1.64 -6.09
CA ASN A 5 -11.58 1.06 -4.93
C ASN A 5 -10.29 0.31 -5.32
N ASN A 6 -10.03 0.13 -6.61
CA ASN A 6 -8.85 -0.53 -7.15
C ASN A 6 -7.87 0.43 -7.85
N GLU A 7 -8.25 1.69 -8.12
CA GLU A 7 -7.43 2.61 -8.91
C GLU A 7 -6.09 2.92 -8.25
N TRP A 8 -6.09 3.10 -6.91
CA TRP A 8 -4.87 3.33 -6.16
C TRP A 8 -3.91 2.14 -6.26
N THR A 9 -4.42 0.92 -6.03
CA THR A 9 -3.63 -0.32 -6.11
C THR A 9 -2.99 -0.49 -7.49
N LEU A 10 -3.75 -0.24 -8.55
CA LEU A 10 -3.26 -0.33 -9.92
C LEU A 10 -2.14 0.68 -10.20
N LYS A 11 -2.27 1.92 -9.71
CA LYS A 11 -1.22 2.95 -9.84
C LYS A 11 0.07 2.54 -9.12
N VAL A 12 -0.04 2.04 -7.88
CA VAL A 12 1.15 1.61 -7.13
C VAL A 12 1.80 0.39 -7.79
N MET A 13 1.01 -0.58 -8.26
CA MET A 13 1.52 -1.73 -9.01
C MET A 13 2.25 -1.31 -10.30
N ALA A 14 1.77 -0.27 -11.00
CA ALA A 14 2.45 0.27 -12.17
C ALA A 14 3.83 0.86 -11.82
N LEU A 15 3.94 1.62 -10.72
CA LEU A 15 5.22 2.15 -10.23
C LEU A 15 6.21 1.02 -9.86
N LEU A 16 5.72 -0.04 -9.23
CA LEU A 16 6.55 -1.19 -8.87
C LEU A 16 7.03 -1.94 -10.11
N LYS A 17 6.16 -2.14 -11.10
CA LYS A 17 6.52 -2.77 -12.38
C LYS A 17 7.49 -1.92 -13.21
N SER A 18 7.45 -0.61 -13.09
CA SER A 18 8.40 0.29 -13.76
C SER A 18 9.74 0.41 -13.02
N GLY A 19 9.94 -0.32 -11.92
CA GLY A 19 11.15 -0.25 -11.09
C GLY A 19 11.25 0.98 -10.20
N ASN A 20 10.22 1.83 -10.13
CA ASN A 20 10.22 3.05 -9.31
C ASN A 20 9.76 2.74 -7.87
N ALA A 21 10.58 1.97 -7.15
CA ALA A 21 10.28 1.54 -5.79
C ALA A 21 10.15 2.72 -4.81
N GLN A 22 10.91 3.81 -5.00
CA GLN A 22 10.84 4.99 -4.13
C GLN A 22 9.49 5.71 -4.23
N ALA A 23 8.99 5.92 -5.45
CA ALA A 23 7.67 6.51 -5.64
C ALA A 23 6.56 5.60 -5.08
N ALA A 24 6.68 4.29 -5.27
CA ALA A 24 5.73 3.33 -4.70
C ALA A 24 5.72 3.35 -3.16
N ILE A 25 6.90 3.40 -2.53
CA ILE A 25 7.04 3.57 -1.07
C ILE A 25 6.37 4.86 -0.61
N GLY A 26 6.59 5.97 -1.34
CA GLY A 26 5.91 7.24 -1.08
C GLY A 26 4.39 7.10 -1.08
N GLN A 27 3.82 6.43 -2.09
CA GLN A 27 2.38 6.18 -2.19
C GLN A 27 1.86 5.29 -1.06
N ILE A 28 2.59 4.24 -0.67
CA ILE A 28 2.22 3.34 0.43
C ILE A 28 2.09 4.13 1.73
N LYS A 29 3.06 4.99 2.05
CA LYS A 29 3.05 5.81 3.27
C LYS A 29 1.87 6.78 3.36
N VAL A 30 1.34 7.23 2.23
CA VAL A 30 0.17 8.12 2.15
C VAL A 30 -1.13 7.41 1.74
N ALA A 31 -1.17 6.08 1.87
CA ALA A 31 -2.33 5.30 1.46
C ALA A 31 -3.61 5.80 2.13
N PRO A 32 -4.72 5.94 1.38
CA PRO A 32 -5.94 6.54 1.89
C PRO A 32 -6.69 5.62 2.86
N THR A 33 -6.60 4.30 2.69
CA THR A 33 -7.24 3.32 3.59
C THR A 33 -6.39 2.07 3.80
N VAL A 34 -6.61 1.40 4.94
CA VAL A 34 -6.06 0.06 5.21
C VAL A 34 -6.52 -0.95 4.16
N ALA A 35 -7.73 -0.79 3.61
CA ALA A 35 -8.26 -1.70 2.59
C ALA A 35 -7.43 -1.64 1.30
N ASP A 36 -6.96 -0.45 0.91
CA ASP A 36 -6.09 -0.28 -0.25
C ASP A 36 -4.73 -0.95 -0.04
N LEU A 37 -4.14 -0.79 1.15
CA LEU A 37 -2.90 -1.47 1.53
C LEU A 37 -3.05 -3.00 1.48
N LYS A 38 -4.15 -3.55 2.01
CA LYS A 38 -4.44 -4.99 1.96
C LYS A 38 -4.62 -5.50 0.52
N ARG A 39 -5.31 -4.75 -0.34
CA ARG A 39 -5.45 -5.09 -1.77
C ARG A 39 -4.10 -5.12 -2.47
N LEU A 40 -3.23 -4.13 -2.19
CA LEU A 40 -1.87 -4.12 -2.73
C LEU A 40 -1.04 -5.31 -2.21
N GLN A 41 -1.16 -5.66 -0.93
CA GLN A 41 -0.50 -6.83 -0.36
C GLN A 41 -0.92 -8.11 -1.09
N THR A 42 -2.22 -8.30 -1.34
CA THR A 42 -2.73 -9.43 -2.13
C THR A 42 -2.20 -9.40 -3.57
N ALA A 43 -2.18 -8.22 -4.21
CA ALA A 43 -1.67 -8.08 -5.58
C ALA A 43 -0.17 -8.45 -5.70
N LEU A 44 0.62 -8.21 -4.66
CA LEU A 44 2.03 -8.60 -4.61
C LEU A 44 2.28 -10.09 -4.40
N GLN A 45 1.27 -10.86 -3.97
CA GLN A 45 1.34 -12.31 -3.90
C GLN A 45 0.98 -12.99 -5.24
N ALA A 46 0.46 -12.22 -6.21
CA ALA A 46 0.10 -12.77 -7.50
C ALA A 46 1.35 -13.25 -8.28
N PRO A 47 1.26 -14.35 -9.05
CA PRO A 47 2.33 -14.78 -9.94
C PRO A 47 2.78 -13.66 -10.89
N GLY A 48 4.09 -13.46 -11.03
CA GLY A 48 4.65 -12.41 -11.89
C GLY A 48 4.67 -11.00 -11.27
N ALA A 49 4.27 -10.84 -10.01
CA ALA A 49 4.48 -9.59 -9.29
C ALA A 49 5.97 -9.36 -8.98
N PRO A 50 6.44 -8.10 -9.00
CA PRO A 50 7.82 -7.77 -8.65
C PRO A 50 8.09 -8.06 -7.16
N ARG A 51 9.20 -8.75 -6.88
CA ARG A 51 9.58 -9.14 -5.51
C ARG A 51 10.55 -8.13 -4.92
N LEU A 52 10.00 -7.18 -4.16
CA LEU A 52 10.72 -6.04 -3.61
C LEU A 52 10.62 -6.08 -2.07
N PRO A 53 11.61 -6.66 -1.36
CA PRO A 53 11.51 -6.92 0.08
C PRO A 53 11.36 -5.64 0.91
N ASN A 54 12.07 -4.58 0.53
CA ASN A 54 11.95 -3.25 1.13
C ASN A 54 10.53 -2.65 1.00
N VAL A 55 9.86 -2.85 -0.14
CA VAL A 55 8.47 -2.41 -0.34
C VAL A 55 7.52 -3.23 0.53
N ALA A 56 7.75 -4.54 0.63
CA ALA A 56 6.93 -5.43 1.43
C ALA A 56 7.01 -5.09 2.93
N GLU A 57 8.20 -4.76 3.43
CA GLU A 57 8.40 -4.33 4.82
C GLU A 57 7.63 -3.05 5.14
N VAL A 58 7.79 -2.00 4.32
CA VAL A 58 7.05 -0.73 4.49
C VAL A 58 5.54 -0.95 4.39
N LEU A 59 5.08 -1.85 3.51
CA LEU A 59 3.66 -2.17 3.38
C LEU A 59 3.10 -2.81 4.65
N VAL A 60 3.82 -3.76 5.25
CA VAL A 60 3.41 -4.41 6.50
C VAL A 60 3.39 -3.41 7.65
N GLU A 61 4.43 -2.59 7.78
CA GLU A 61 4.52 -1.53 8.80
C GLU A 61 3.32 -0.57 8.68
N GLN A 62 3.03 -0.11 7.46
CA GLN A 62 1.95 0.84 7.23
C GLN A 62 0.56 0.24 7.50
N ILE A 63 0.34 -1.05 7.21
CA ILE A 63 -0.88 -1.75 7.58
C ILE A 63 -1.03 -1.76 9.10
N ALA A 64 0.04 -2.08 9.84
CA ALA A 64 0.00 -2.09 11.30
C ALA A 64 -0.29 -0.69 11.87
N LEU A 65 0.38 0.35 11.36
CA LEU A 65 0.20 1.74 11.79
C LEU A 65 -1.22 2.25 11.58
N GLN A 66 -1.83 1.96 10.42
CA GLN A 66 -3.19 2.40 10.12
C GLN A 66 -4.27 1.52 10.75
N SER A 67 -3.96 0.27 11.09
CA SER A 67 -4.89 -0.65 11.78
C SER A 67 -4.87 -0.46 13.29
N ALA A 68 -3.85 0.21 13.84
CA ALA A 68 -3.80 0.54 15.25
C ALA A 68 -5.05 1.36 15.63
N PRO A 69 -5.77 0.99 16.70
CA PRO A 69 -6.82 1.84 17.23
C PRO A 69 -6.19 3.21 17.46
N ARG A 70 -6.76 4.27 16.86
CA ARG A 70 -6.37 5.63 17.23
C ARG A 70 -6.81 5.76 18.69
N LEU A 71 -5.89 5.49 19.61
CA LEU A 71 -6.07 5.73 21.03
C LEU A 71 -6.78 7.08 21.14
N HIS A 72 -7.91 7.08 21.84
CA HIS A 72 -8.67 8.27 22.19
C HIS A 72 -7.75 9.16 23.04
N ARG A 73 -6.81 9.86 22.40
CA ARG A 73 -6.11 11.00 22.98
C ARG A 73 -7.12 12.14 22.88
N ALA A 74 -8.01 12.20 23.87
CA ALA A 74 -8.75 13.42 24.17
C ALA A 74 -7.72 14.50 24.59
N PRO A 75 -7.92 15.76 24.19
CA PRO A 75 -6.99 16.86 24.43
C PRO A 75 -6.77 17.16 25.91
#